data_AF-A0A4P9ZIG4-F1
#
_entry.id   AF-A0A4P9ZIG4-F1
#
_cell.length_a   1.000
_cell.length_b   1.000
_cell.length_c   1.000
_cell.angle_alpha   90.00
_cell.angle_beta   90.00
_cell.angle_gamma   90.00
#
_symmetry.space_group_name_H-M   'P 1'
#
loop_
_entity.id
_entity.type
_entity.pdbx_description
1 polymer ?
#
loop_
_entity_poly.entity_id
_entity_poly.type
_entity_poly.pdbx_seq_one_letter_code
_entity_poly.pdbx_strand_id
1 'polypeptide(L)'
;MVTIPSVKGKASATACFEDDVKIGQVMECTPGGDLFLYLKKMIEMFQYLIIDEIDCTIKQMVKGLWYMHNHGVANCDMKLENVLLNFAHDQKVNCADGFRSQLNVQISDFGKANVFRTTWDTNLLKKKKHKDPVFDKYVSNCMDASYDEDTKDWTIH
;
A
#
# COMPACT_ATOMS: atom_id res chain seq x y z
N MET A 1 3.03 8.70 -12.92
CA MET A 1 3.99 8.92 -14.03
C MET A 1 5.31 9.35 -13.41
N VAL A 2 6.41 8.63 -13.67
CA VAL A 2 7.76 9.05 -13.29
C VAL A 2 8.34 9.80 -14.47
N THR A 3 8.61 11.10 -14.31
CA THR A 3 9.20 11.90 -15.37
C THR A 3 10.72 11.84 -15.23
N ILE A 4 11.38 11.12 -16.15
CA ILE A 4 12.84 11.12 -16.24
C ILE A 4 13.25 12.38 -17.03
N PRO A 5 14.19 13.20 -16.53
CA PRO A 5 14.61 14.39 -17.26
C PRO A 5 15.24 14.04 -18.62
N SER A 6 14.96 14.87 -19.62
CA SER A 6 15.51 14.73 -20.97
C SER A 6 17.02 14.99 -20.96
N VAL A 7 17.81 13.97 -21.28
CA VAL A 7 19.27 14.12 -21.46
C VAL A 7 19.51 14.95 -22.72
N LYS A 8 19.86 16.23 -22.57
CA LYS A 8 20.26 17.08 -23.71
C LYS A 8 21.74 16.85 -24.02
N GLY A 9 22.01 16.06 -25.05
CA GLY A 9 23.31 16.05 -25.73
C GLY A 9 23.92 14.66 -25.91
N LYS A 10 24.48 14.43 -27.10
CA LYS A 10 25.41 13.31 -27.34
C LYS A 10 26.68 13.59 -26.53
N ALA A 11 26.94 12.85 -25.46
CA ALA A 11 28.21 12.90 -24.76
C ALA A 11 28.76 11.50 -24.51
N SER A 12 30.05 11.37 -24.83
CA SER A 12 30.92 10.21 -24.65
C SER A 12 30.90 9.69 -23.20
N ALA A 13 31.14 8.40 -23.03
CA ALA A 13 30.97 7.60 -21.81
C ALA A 13 31.89 7.94 -20.62
N THR A 14 32.37 9.18 -20.46
CA THR A 14 33.33 9.53 -19.37
C THR A 14 33.23 10.98 -18.87
N ALA A 15 32.13 11.69 -19.10
CA ALA A 15 31.93 12.99 -18.45
C ALA A 15 30.84 12.84 -17.37
N CYS A 16 31.25 12.94 -16.10
CA CYS A 16 30.36 13.03 -14.95
C CYS A 16 29.54 14.32 -15.05
N PHE A 17 28.31 14.23 -15.56
CA PHE A 17 27.33 15.30 -15.42
C PHE A 17 26.68 15.15 -14.04
N GLU A 18 27.24 15.81 -13.03
CA GLU A 18 26.58 16.07 -11.74
C GLU A 18 25.54 17.18 -11.90
N ASP A 19 24.58 16.99 -12.81
CA ASP A 19 23.38 17.82 -12.81
C ASP A 19 22.43 17.27 -11.73
N ASP A 20 21.86 18.15 -10.90
CA ASP A 20 20.83 17.81 -9.91
C ASP A 20 19.58 17.24 -10.60
N VAL A 21 19.59 15.93 -10.86
CA VAL A 21 18.47 15.21 -11.44
C VAL A 21 17.31 15.20 -10.45
N LYS A 22 16.31 16.05 -10.70
CA LYS A 22 15.06 16.06 -9.95
C LYS A 22 14.09 15.04 -10.54
N ILE A 23 13.70 14.07 -9.74
CA ILE A 23 12.70 13.06 -10.09
C ILE A 23 11.38 13.47 -9.44
N GLY A 24 10.32 13.57 -10.25
CA GLY A 24 8.96 13.83 -9.78
C GLY A 24 8.06 12.63 -10.03
N GLN A 25 7.24 12.29 -9.03
CA GLN A 25 6.19 11.28 -9.15
C GLN A 25 4.82 11.94 -8.98
N VAL A 26 3.97 11.80 -10.00
CA VAL A 26 2.56 12.22 -9.93
C VAL A 26 1.68 10.99 -9.72
N MET A 27 0.78 11.09 -8.75
CA MET A 27 -0.17 10.06 -8.35
C MET A 27 -1.57 10.65 -8.13
N GLU A 28 -2.57 9.79 -7.94
CA GLU A 28 -3.93 10.20 -7.60
C GLU A 28 -3.93 11.04 -6.31
N CYS A 29 -4.71 12.12 -6.30
CA CYS A 29 -4.85 12.97 -5.14
C CYS A 29 -6.00 12.46 -4.26
N THR A 30 -5.68 12.05 -3.05
CA THR A 30 -6.65 11.66 -2.03
C THR A 30 -7.04 12.87 -1.18
N PRO A 31 -8.28 13.38 -1.25
CA PRO A 31 -8.66 14.62 -0.58
C PRO A 31 -8.73 14.51 0.95
N GLY A 32 -8.74 13.29 1.51
CA GLY A 32 -8.87 13.04 2.95
C GLY A 32 -7.57 13.08 3.74
N GLY A 33 -6.42 13.29 3.08
CA GLY A 33 -5.11 13.24 3.74
C GLY A 33 -4.74 11.84 4.20
N ASP A 34 -3.93 11.73 5.25
CA ASP A 34 -3.52 10.45 5.85
C ASP A 34 -4.38 10.07 7.08
N LEU A 35 -4.44 8.77 7.35
CA LEU A 35 -5.23 8.19 8.42
C LEU A 35 -4.73 8.63 9.81
N PHE A 36 -3.42 8.87 9.97
CA PHE A 36 -2.86 9.35 11.24
C PHE A 36 -3.41 10.73 11.61
N LEU A 37 -3.34 11.69 10.69
CA LEU A 37 -3.83 13.04 10.89
C LEU A 37 -5.35 13.06 11.11
N TYR A 38 -6.08 12.22 10.39
CA TYR A 38 -7.52 12.05 10.56
C TYR A 38 -7.86 11.55 11.98
N LEU A 39 -7.23 10.46 12.43
CA LEU A 39 -7.44 9.91 13.77
C LEU A 39 -7.06 10.90 14.87
N LYS A 40 -5.94 11.60 14.69
CA LYS A 40 -5.51 12.65 15.63
C LYS A 40 -6.57 13.75 15.77
N LYS A 41 -7.12 14.23 14.66
CA LYS A 41 -8.19 15.24 14.65
C LYS A 41 -9.46 14.74 15.32
N MET A 42 -9.84 13.48 15.10
CA MET A 42 -11.00 12.87 15.76
C MET A 42 -10.84 12.87 17.28
N ILE A 43 -9.67 12.44 17.78
CA ILE A 43 -9.36 12.43 19.21
C ILE A 43 -9.42 13.85 19.80
N GLU A 44 -8.83 14.83 19.12
CA GLU A 44 -8.88 16.25 19.54
C GLU A 44 -10.32 16.80 19.61
N MET A 45 -11.22 16.27 18.78
CA MET A 45 -12.64 16.62 18.75
C MET A 45 -13.51 15.76 19.68
N PHE A 46 -12.92 14.86 20.48
CA PHE A 46 -13.63 13.86 21.29
C PHE A 46 -14.62 13.00 20.48
N GLN A 47 -14.30 12.75 19.22
CA GLN A 47 -15.03 11.86 18.33
C GLN A 47 -14.20 10.60 18.10
N TYR A 48 -14.85 9.45 18.02
CA TYR A 48 -14.20 8.17 17.76
C TYR A 48 -14.89 7.50 16.59
N LEU A 49 -14.12 6.75 15.79
CA LEU A 49 -14.72 5.88 14.80
C LEU A 49 -15.55 4.81 15.49
N ILE A 50 -16.68 4.47 14.87
CA ILE A 50 -17.45 3.31 15.29
C ILE A 50 -16.71 2.03 14.90
N ILE A 51 -17.01 0.94 15.62
CA ILE A 51 -16.35 -0.36 15.42
C ILE A 51 -16.44 -0.82 13.95
N ASP A 52 -17.58 -0.60 13.30
CA ASP A 52 -17.78 -0.98 11.90
C ASP A 52 -16.85 -0.23 10.94
N GLU A 53 -16.57 1.05 11.19
CA GLU A 53 -15.63 1.83 10.38
C GLU A 53 -14.19 1.39 10.59
N ILE A 54 -13.82 1.07 11.84
CA ILE A 54 -12.50 0.53 12.17
C ILE A 54 -12.31 -0.81 11.46
N ASP A 55 -13.29 -1.71 11.56
CA ASP A 55 -13.28 -3.03 10.94
C ASP A 55 -13.19 -2.93 9.41
N CYS A 56 -13.98 -2.06 8.78
CA CYS A 56 -13.90 -1.81 7.35
C CYS A 56 -12.55 -1.22 6.94
N THR A 57 -11.98 -0.32 7.73
CA THR A 57 -10.67 0.29 7.46
C THR A 57 -9.57 -0.78 7.47
N ILE A 58 -9.55 -1.64 8.50
CA ILE A 58 -8.59 -2.74 8.61
C ILE A 58 -8.76 -3.72 7.45
N LYS A 59 -9.99 -4.11 7.10
CA LYS A 59 -10.28 -5.00 5.97
C LYS A 59 -9.74 -4.46 4.66
N GLN A 60 -9.89 -3.16 4.39
CA GLN A 60 -9.37 -2.52 3.19
C GLN A 60 -7.82 -2.52 3.17
N MET A 61 -7.18 -2.21 4.29
CA MET A 61 -5.71 -2.26 4.41
C MET A 61 -5.18 -3.67 4.15
N VAL A 62 -5.78 -4.70 4.76
CA VAL A 62 -5.35 -6.09 4.59
C VAL A 62 -5.58 -6.55 3.15
N LYS A 63 -6.72 -6.20 2.52
CA LYS A 63 -6.97 -6.49 1.09
C LYS A 63 -5.92 -5.83 0.18
N GLY A 64 -5.52 -4.58 0.47
CA GLY A 64 -4.46 -3.89 -0.25
C GLY A 64 -3.10 -4.58 -0.10
N LEU A 65 -2.74 -4.99 1.11
CA LEU A 65 -1.51 -5.74 1.39
C LEU A 65 -1.50 -7.11 0.69
N TRP A 66 -2.61 -7.84 0.77
CA TRP A 66 -2.78 -9.12 0.09
C TRP A 66 -2.57 -8.98 -1.42
N TYR A 67 -3.15 -7.95 -2.04
CA TYR A 67 -2.92 -7.63 -3.45
C TYR A 67 -1.44 -7.40 -3.74
N MET A 68 -0.75 -6.57 -2.95
CA MET A 68 0.67 -6.29 -3.14
C MET A 68 1.53 -7.56 -3.04
N HIS A 69 1.29 -8.38 -2.02
CA HIS A 69 2.05 -9.61 -1.81
C HIS A 69 1.82 -10.62 -2.95
N ASN A 70 0.58 -10.74 -3.44
CA ASN A 70 0.28 -11.59 -4.59
C ASN A 70 1.00 -11.13 -5.87
N HIS A 71 1.29 -9.83 -5.99
CA HIS A 71 2.08 -9.25 -7.07
C HIS A 71 3.58 -9.17 -6.78
N GLY A 72 4.06 -9.80 -5.70
CA GLY A 72 5.49 -9.91 -5.41
C GLY A 72 6.11 -8.67 -4.78
N VAL A 73 5.29 -7.80 -4.18
CA VAL A 73 5.75 -6.55 -3.56
C VAL A 73 5.38 -6.55 -2.08
N ALA A 74 6.36 -6.26 -1.21
CA ALA A 74 6.15 -5.98 0.20
C ALA A 74 6.29 -4.48 0.45
N ASN A 75 5.35 -3.85 1.18
CA ASN A 75 5.39 -2.40 1.42
C ASN A 75 6.55 -1.99 2.35
N CYS A 76 6.80 -2.77 3.40
CA CYS A 76 7.88 -2.59 4.39
C CYS A 76 7.86 -1.28 5.22
N ASP A 77 6.90 -0.38 5.03
CA ASP A 77 6.74 0.85 5.84
C ASP A 77 5.25 1.09 6.18
N MET A 78 4.56 0.03 6.61
CA MET A 78 3.16 0.14 7.00
C MET A 78 3.02 0.92 8.31
N LYS A 79 2.46 2.12 8.20
CA LYS A 79 2.13 3.04 9.29
C LYS A 79 0.91 3.88 8.89
N LEU A 80 0.27 4.53 9.86
CA LEU A 80 -0.98 5.27 9.63
C LEU A 80 -0.80 6.47 8.69
N GLU A 81 0.39 7.04 8.66
CA GLU A 81 0.78 8.13 7.75
C GLU A 81 0.88 7.67 6.29
N ASN A 82 1.10 6.38 6.05
CA ASN A 82 1.16 5.77 4.71
C ASN A 82 -0.17 5.15 4.27
N VAL A 83 -1.27 5.50 4.96
CA VAL A 83 -2.63 5.10 4.61
C VAL A 83 -3.40 6.36 4.28
N LEU A 84 -3.67 6.57 3.00
CA LEU A 84 -4.38 7.74 2.51
C LEU A 84 -5.89 7.52 2.53
N LEU A 85 -6.63 8.59 2.83
CA LEU A 85 -8.08 8.58 2.96
C LEU A 85 -8.74 9.23 1.76
N ASN A 86 -9.78 8.57 1.26
CA ASN A 86 -10.71 9.13 0.31
C ASN A 86 -12.12 9.03 0.88
N PHE A 87 -12.77 10.17 1.06
CA PHE A 87 -14.16 10.20 1.51
C PHE A 87 -15.05 9.78 0.34
N ALA A 88 -15.90 8.79 0.55
CA ALA A 88 -16.87 8.39 -0.45
C ALA A 88 -17.81 9.58 -0.72
N HIS A 89 -17.57 10.30 -1.82
CA HIS A 89 -18.43 11.37 -2.29
C HIS A 89 -19.72 10.70 -2.80
N ASP A 90 -20.74 10.68 -1.95
CA ASP A 90 -22.14 10.52 -2.37
C ASP A 90 -22.57 9.13 -2.89
N GLN A 91 -22.25 8.06 -2.16
CA GLN A 91 -22.80 6.74 -2.45
C GLN A 91 -23.63 6.17 -1.30
N LYS A 92 -24.88 6.67 -1.19
CA LYS A 92 -26.02 5.78 -0.90
C LYS A 92 -26.17 4.78 -2.06
N VAL A 93 -25.19 3.92 -2.26
CA VAL A 93 -25.38 2.73 -3.08
C VAL A 93 -26.04 1.73 -2.17
N ASN A 94 -27.31 1.43 -2.47
CA ASN A 94 -28.01 0.28 -1.91
C ASN A 94 -27.16 -0.97 -2.18
N CYS A 95 -26.36 -1.33 -1.19
CA CYS A 95 -25.68 -2.61 -1.17
C CYS A 95 -26.68 -3.61 -0.62
N ALA A 96 -26.85 -4.74 -1.29
CA ALA A 96 -27.71 -5.82 -0.80
C ALA A 96 -27.31 -6.29 0.63
N ASP A 97 -26.07 -6.01 1.05
CA ASP A 97 -25.45 -6.51 2.28
C ASP A 97 -25.24 -5.45 3.40
N GLY A 98 -25.82 -4.24 3.28
CA GLY A 98 -25.77 -3.22 4.35
C GLY A 98 -24.62 -2.19 4.25
N PHE A 99 -24.38 -1.49 5.37
CA PHE A 99 -23.63 -0.22 5.51
C PHE A 99 -22.23 -0.26 4.85
N ARG A 100 -21.96 0.67 3.92
CA ARG A 100 -20.60 0.91 3.40
C ARG A 100 -19.87 1.91 4.28
N SER A 101 -18.59 1.62 4.58
CA SER A 101 -17.67 2.56 5.23
C SER A 101 -17.65 3.89 4.47
N GLN A 102 -17.76 5.00 5.20
CA GLN A 102 -17.60 6.35 4.62
C GLN A 102 -16.14 6.65 4.25
N LEU A 103 -15.21 5.87 4.81
CA LEU A 103 -13.78 5.96 4.61
C LEU A 103 -13.31 4.87 3.64
N ASN A 104 -12.86 5.28 2.46
CA ASN A 104 -12.07 4.44 1.58
C ASN A 104 -10.59 4.71 1.84
N VAL A 105 -9.77 3.66 1.93
CA VAL A 105 -8.34 3.79 2.22
C VAL A 105 -7.46 3.25 1.09
N GLN A 106 -6.32 3.90 0.87
CA GLN A 106 -5.31 3.51 -0.11
C GLN A 106 -3.92 3.45 0.55
N ILE A 107 -3.17 2.39 0.29
CA ILE A 107 -1.77 2.27 0.76
C ILE A 107 -0.89 3.17 -0.12
N SER A 108 -0.06 3.99 0.52
CA SER A 108 0.88 4.90 -0.13
C SER A 108 2.32 4.65 0.30
N ASP A 109 3.21 5.49 -0.20
CA ASP A 109 4.65 5.50 0.08
C ASP A 109 5.34 4.14 -0.09
N PHE A 110 5.79 3.91 -1.32
CA PHE A 110 6.55 2.72 -1.70
C PHE A 110 8.07 2.98 -1.65
N GLY A 111 8.53 4.05 -1.01
CA GLY A 111 9.96 4.41 -0.96
C GLY A 111 10.84 3.35 -0.27
N LYS A 112 10.25 2.53 0.60
CA LYS A 112 10.92 1.37 1.24
C LYS A 112 10.40 0.02 0.76
N ALA A 113 9.53 0.00 -0.25
CA ALA A 113 8.93 -1.23 -0.74
C ALA A 113 10.00 -2.16 -1.35
N ASN A 114 9.80 -3.46 -1.18
CA ASN A 114 10.71 -4.48 -1.67
C ASN A 114 10.01 -5.41 -2.67
N VAL A 115 10.61 -5.61 -3.83
CA VAL A 115 10.11 -6.51 -4.87
C VAL A 115 10.80 -7.86 -4.72
N PHE A 116 10.05 -8.86 -4.29
CA PHE A 116 10.54 -10.23 -4.08
C PHE A 116 10.13 -11.20 -5.20
N ARG A 117 9.18 -10.81 -6.05
CA ARG A 117 8.79 -11.54 -7.27
C ARG A 117 8.40 -10.56 -8.37
N THR A 118 8.87 -10.79 -9.58
CA THR A 118 8.45 -10.06 -10.79
C THR A 118 7.65 -10.97 -11.71
N THR A 119 6.83 -10.40 -12.59
CA THR A 119 6.05 -11.16 -13.58
C THR A 119 6.92 -11.93 -14.59
N TRP A 120 8.20 -11.57 -14.70
CA TRP A 120 9.18 -12.17 -15.60
C TRP A 120 9.98 -13.32 -14.95
N ASP A 121 9.76 -13.58 -13.66
CA ASP A 121 10.41 -14.68 -12.95
C ASP A 121 9.79 -16.02 -13.39
N THR A 122 10.38 -16.61 -14.44
CA THR A 122 10.01 -17.92 -14.99
C THR A 122 10.32 -19.10 -14.06
N ASN A 123 11.20 -18.89 -13.08
CA ASN A 123 11.56 -19.90 -12.08
C ASN A 123 10.84 -19.60 -10.76
N LEU A 124 9.58 -20.02 -10.66
CA LEU A 124 8.72 -19.78 -9.50
C LEU A 124 9.27 -20.34 -8.16
N LEU A 125 10.28 -21.21 -8.14
CA LEU A 125 10.65 -21.94 -6.92
C LEU A 125 12.15 -22.29 -6.83
N LYS A 126 13.05 -21.34 -7.03
CA LYS A 126 14.26 -21.36 -6.20
C LYS A 126 14.08 -20.26 -5.19
N LYS A 127 13.67 -20.62 -3.97
CA LYS A 127 13.70 -19.72 -2.81
C LYS A 127 15.09 -19.10 -2.77
N LYS A 128 15.24 -17.90 -3.36
CA LYS A 128 16.47 -17.13 -3.25
C LYS A 128 16.49 -16.72 -1.80
N LYS A 129 17.46 -17.27 -1.06
CA LYS A 129 17.64 -16.91 0.35
C LYS A 129 17.85 -15.39 0.41
N HIS A 130 16.88 -14.67 0.94
CA HIS A 130 16.99 -13.24 1.11
C HIS A 130 18.05 -12.93 2.17
N LYS A 131 18.82 -11.86 1.97
CA LYS A 131 19.94 -11.49 2.88
C LYS A 131 19.44 -11.22 4.30
N ASP A 132 18.26 -10.64 4.41
CA ASP A 132 17.59 -10.43 5.68
C ASP A 132 16.85 -11.72 6.08
N PRO A 133 17.24 -12.37 7.20
CA PRO A 133 16.62 -13.63 7.63
C PRO A 133 15.18 -13.46 8.11
N VAL A 134 14.79 -12.29 8.61
CA VAL A 134 13.41 -11.98 8.99
C VAL A 134 12.56 -11.84 7.72
N PHE A 135 13.09 -11.12 6.73
CA PHE A 135 12.42 -10.98 5.43
C PHE A 135 12.35 -12.30 4.66
N ASP A 136 13.39 -13.13 4.71
CA ASP A 136 13.41 -14.45 4.09
C ASP A 136 12.31 -15.35 4.68
N LYS A 137 12.19 -15.34 6.01
CA LYS A 137 11.10 -16.04 6.72
C LYS A 137 9.73 -15.48 6.32
N TYR A 138 9.60 -14.17 6.26
CA TYR A 138 8.37 -13.49 5.86
C TYR A 138 7.95 -13.85 4.42
N VAL A 139 8.86 -13.83 3.43
CA VAL A 139 8.54 -14.21 2.04
C VAL A 139 8.23 -15.71 1.94
N SER A 140 8.90 -16.54 2.76
CA SER A 140 8.66 -17.98 2.77
C SER A 140 7.33 -18.38 3.43
N ASN A 141 6.79 -17.52 4.30
CA ASN A 141 5.54 -17.66 5.04
C ASN A 141 4.62 -16.46 4.71
N CYS A 142 4.70 -15.94 3.47
CA CYS A 142 3.99 -14.73 3.07
C CYS A 142 2.54 -14.82 3.53
N MET A 143 2.01 -13.77 4.18
CA MET A 143 0.69 -13.77 4.83
C MET A 143 -0.34 -14.58 4.03
N ASP A 144 -0.49 -15.86 4.37
CA ASP A 144 -1.58 -16.70 3.89
C ASP A 144 -2.76 -16.36 4.79
N ALA A 145 -3.27 -15.15 4.58
CA ALA A 145 -4.42 -14.64 5.29
C ALA A 145 -5.66 -14.90 4.45
N SER A 146 -6.50 -15.84 4.86
CA SER A 146 -7.82 -16.04 4.27
C SER A 146 -8.86 -15.23 5.03
N TYR A 147 -9.61 -14.41 4.30
CA TYR A 147 -10.80 -13.76 4.83
C TYR A 147 -11.98 -14.70 4.66
N ASP A 148 -12.62 -15.07 5.75
CA ASP A 148 -13.86 -15.83 5.75
C ASP A 148 -15.03 -14.84 5.65
N GLU A 149 -15.79 -14.89 4.55
CA GLU A 149 -16.93 -13.98 4.35
C GLU A 149 -18.12 -14.33 5.25
N ASP A 150 -18.21 -15.56 5.75
CA ASP A 150 -19.30 -16.04 6.61
C ASP A 150 -19.03 -15.66 8.06
N THR A 151 -17.82 -15.91 8.58
CA THR A 151 -17.46 -15.55 9.96
C THR A 151 -17.00 -14.11 10.11
N LYS A 152 -16.70 -13.44 8.98
CA LYS A 152 -16.10 -12.09 8.91
C LYS A 152 -14.72 -12.00 9.57
N ASP A 153 -14.02 -13.12 9.74
CA ASP A 153 -12.71 -13.20 10.38
C ASP A 153 -11.56 -13.35 9.39
N TRP A 154 -10.39 -12.90 9.79
CA TRP A 154 -9.12 -13.18 9.11
C TRP A 154 -8.40 -14.34 9.79
N THR A 155 -8.10 -15.39 9.04
CA THR A 155 -7.27 -16.51 9.49
C THR A 155 -5.90 -16.40 8.87
N ILE A 156 -4.85 -16.40 9.71
CA ILE A 156 -3.45 -16.36 9.27
C ILE A 156 -2.91 -17.79 9.39
N HIS A 157 -2.51 -18.38 8.26
CA HIS A 157 -1.92 -19.73 8.20
C HIS A 157 -0.39 -19.70 8.25
#